data_AF-A0A1M5XIW8-F1
#
_entry.id   AF-A0A1M5XIW8-F1
#
_cell.length_a   1.000
_cell.length_b   1.000
_cell.length_c   1.000
_cell.angle_alpha   90.00
_cell.angle_beta   90.00
_cell.angle_gamma   90.00
#
_symmetry.space_group_name_H-M   'P 1'
#
loop_
_entity.id
_entity.type
_entity.pdbx_description
1 polymer ?
#
loop_
_entity_poly.entity_id
_entity_poly.type
_entity_poly.pdbx_seq_one_letter_code
_entity_poly.pdbx_strand_id
1 'polypeptide(L)'
;MNNKRIPHTKTLNFFLMASFLVMSVLLSGCARNTPENNNNNSTTLIEEDKSSQPTENSTKNETPSEIKEDANNSTDNDTVADPEKIAYLTFDDGPSTEVTPEILKVLDEYNVKATFFVLGLKAERFPELVLQEHNNGHIVANHTYGHDEEYLYANPDNFMKDIHKAEDVLKEIIPGYDYKLIRFPQGAFQKSKAAHREVVSAAGYHYVDWNCINGDYLANTLETDKILEQIKETYNNQKKLIVLMHDATPKTTTAEALPAVIEFLQQEGYTFKTLEALTK
;
A
#
# COMPACT_ATOMS: atom_id res chain seq x y z
N MET A 1 -10.01 45.52 -74.16
CA MET A 1 -10.24 46.97 -73.96
C MET A 1 -10.81 47.21 -72.56
N ASN A 2 -10.80 48.48 -72.11
CA ASN A 2 -11.37 49.08 -70.88
C ASN A 2 -12.33 48.24 -70.00
N ASN A 3 -12.17 48.12 -68.67
CA ASN A 3 -11.92 49.09 -67.58
C ASN A 3 -13.20 49.77 -67.02
N LYS A 4 -13.61 49.39 -65.79
CA LYS A 4 -14.14 50.20 -64.66
C LYS A 4 -14.91 49.32 -63.65
N ARG A 5 -15.26 49.74 -62.41
CA ARG A 5 -14.47 50.24 -61.24
C ARG A 5 -15.42 50.65 -60.08
N ILE A 6 -15.25 50.09 -58.87
CA ILE A 6 -15.61 50.61 -57.50
C ILE A 6 -17.08 51.06 -57.20
N PRO A 7 -17.51 51.42 -55.94
CA PRO A 7 -16.83 51.40 -54.60
C PRO A 7 -17.63 50.86 -53.36
N HIS A 8 -16.88 50.64 -52.26
CA HIS A 8 -17.26 50.73 -50.81
C HIS A 8 -18.30 49.75 -50.21
N THR A 9 -18.36 49.50 -48.89
CA THR A 9 -17.70 50.08 -47.68
C THR A 9 -16.66 49.13 -47.06
N LYS A 10 -15.59 49.52 -46.33
CA LYS A 10 -15.42 50.39 -45.13
C LYS A 10 -16.00 49.82 -43.81
N THR A 11 -15.15 49.09 -43.07
CA THR A 11 -15.09 49.10 -41.60
C THR A 11 -13.62 49.19 -41.16
N LEU A 12 -13.38 49.76 -39.99
CA LEU A 12 -12.06 50.03 -39.38
C LEU A 12 -12.12 49.56 -37.94
N ASN A 13 -11.08 48.88 -37.45
CA ASN A 13 -10.82 48.70 -36.02
C ASN A 13 -9.31 48.68 -35.76
N PHE A 14 -8.91 49.04 -34.55
CA PHE A 14 -7.63 49.71 -34.31
C PHE A 14 -7.03 49.33 -32.96
N PHE A 15 -5.81 48.76 -32.96
CA PHE A 15 -4.97 48.49 -31.77
C PHE A 15 -5.57 47.48 -30.76
N LEU A 16 -4.83 46.82 -29.87
CA LEU A 16 -3.57 47.17 -29.21
C LEU A 16 -2.59 45.98 -29.16
N MET A 17 -1.29 46.26 -29.09
CA MET A 17 -0.23 45.25 -28.91
C MET A 17 0.24 45.26 -27.45
N ALA A 18 0.42 44.09 -26.84
CA ALA A 18 0.90 43.95 -25.46
C ALA A 18 2.02 42.91 -25.37
N SER A 19 3.27 43.36 -25.43
CA SER A 19 4.44 42.52 -25.20
C SER A 19 4.63 42.27 -23.70
N PHE A 20 4.72 41.00 -23.28
CA PHE A 20 5.22 40.66 -21.96
C PHE A 20 6.73 40.40 -22.00
N LEU A 21 7.47 41.22 -21.26
CA LEU A 21 8.92 41.15 -21.11
C LEU A 21 9.27 40.12 -20.03
N VAL A 22 9.88 38.98 -20.40
CA VAL A 22 10.46 38.05 -19.42
C VAL A 22 11.85 38.56 -19.02
N MET A 23 11.91 39.23 -17.88
CA MET A 23 13.15 39.75 -17.31
C MET A 23 13.86 38.62 -16.53
N SER A 24 15.08 38.27 -16.93
CA SER A 24 15.90 37.27 -16.23
C SER A 24 16.59 37.87 -15.01
N VAL A 25 16.51 37.19 -13.87
CA VAL A 25 17.31 37.48 -12.67
C VAL A 25 17.93 36.17 -12.17
N LEU A 26 19.25 36.07 -12.27
CA LEU A 26 20.06 35.09 -11.56
C LEU A 26 20.76 35.78 -10.40
N LEU A 27 20.71 35.20 -9.20
CA LEU A 27 21.79 35.30 -8.21
C LEU A 27 21.65 34.19 -7.15
N SER A 28 22.77 33.61 -6.75
CA SER A 28 22.87 32.38 -5.95
C SER A 28 22.73 32.63 -4.44
N GLY A 29 22.27 31.63 -3.67
CA GLY A 29 22.23 31.72 -2.19
C GLY A 29 21.82 30.40 -1.51
N CYS A 30 22.80 29.57 -1.16
CA CYS A 30 22.63 28.22 -0.61
C CYS A 30 21.74 28.08 0.65
N ALA A 31 20.75 27.20 0.59
CA ALA A 31 20.36 26.32 1.70
C ALA A 31 19.65 25.07 1.15
N ARG A 32 20.14 23.86 1.47
CA ARG A 32 19.45 22.59 1.18
C ARG A 32 18.99 21.99 2.50
N ASN A 33 17.69 22.03 2.79
CA ASN A 33 17.10 21.28 3.88
C ASN A 33 16.36 20.07 3.31
N THR A 34 17.06 18.93 3.23
CA THR A 34 16.42 17.63 3.07
C THR A 34 15.62 17.30 4.35
N PRO A 35 14.37 16.83 4.27
CA PRO A 35 13.69 16.28 5.44
C PRO A 35 14.43 15.04 5.93
N GLU A 36 14.68 14.97 7.24
CA GLU A 36 15.53 13.95 7.85
C GLU A 36 14.74 12.65 8.08
N ASN A 37 15.23 11.54 7.54
CA ASN A 37 14.54 10.25 7.61
C ASN A 37 14.63 9.63 9.01
N ASN A 38 13.62 9.88 9.84
CA ASN A 38 13.51 9.31 11.18
C ASN A 38 12.92 7.88 11.12
N ASN A 39 13.80 6.90 10.88
CA ASN A 39 13.52 5.46 11.00
C ASN A 39 13.16 5.05 12.44
N ASN A 40 11.93 5.31 12.87
CA ASN A 40 11.40 4.83 14.14
C ASN A 40 10.75 3.45 13.97
N ASN A 41 11.57 2.40 14.03
CA ASN A 41 11.07 1.02 14.15
C ASN A 41 10.21 0.88 15.41
N SER A 42 8.91 0.64 15.24
CA SER A 42 7.99 0.39 16.36
C SER A 42 6.96 -0.68 15.98
N THR A 43 7.43 -1.92 15.88
CA THR A 43 6.56 -3.10 15.84
C THR A 43 6.60 -3.77 17.21
N THR A 44 5.57 -3.57 18.02
CA THR A 44 5.46 -4.23 19.32
C THR A 44 5.10 -5.71 19.13
N LEU A 45 6.12 -6.57 19.12
CA LEU A 45 5.99 -8.00 19.37
C LEU A 45 6.47 -8.31 20.78
N ILE A 46 5.86 -9.33 21.40
CA ILE A 46 6.05 -9.65 22.82
C ILE A 46 7.37 -10.42 22.99
N GLU A 47 8.23 -9.95 23.89
CA GLU A 47 9.41 -10.70 24.34
C GLU A 47 9.04 -11.63 25.52
N GLU A 48 9.29 -12.94 25.37
CA GLU A 48 9.31 -13.88 26.49
C GLU A 48 10.70 -13.87 27.16
N ASP A 49 10.80 -13.40 28.41
CA ASP A 49 12.03 -13.58 29.20
C ASP A 49 12.14 -15.05 29.69
N LYS A 50 13.17 -15.74 29.20
CA LYS A 50 13.64 -17.03 29.72
C LYS A 50 15.02 -16.90 30.37
N SER A 51 15.07 -16.26 31.52
CA SER A 51 16.22 -16.34 32.42
C SER A 51 16.35 -17.74 33.05
N SER A 52 17.58 -18.24 33.17
CA SER A 52 17.87 -19.53 33.79
C SER A 52 19.24 -19.56 34.44
N GLN A 53 19.33 -20.41 35.48
CA GLN A 53 20.49 -21.07 36.10
C GLN A 53 21.06 -20.50 37.43
N PRO A 54 21.79 -21.32 38.24
CA PRO A 54 22.01 -22.79 38.17
C PRO A 54 21.85 -23.53 39.54
N THR A 55 22.34 -24.77 39.60
CA THR A 55 22.73 -25.59 40.79
C THR A 55 21.61 -26.43 41.45
N GLU A 56 21.84 -27.66 41.95
CA GLU A 56 23.10 -28.44 42.08
C GLU A 56 22.91 -29.99 42.18
N ASN A 57 24.00 -30.73 41.89
CA ASN A 57 24.49 -31.94 42.62
C ASN A 57 24.07 -33.40 42.24
N SER A 58 25.10 -34.27 42.10
CA SER A 58 25.17 -35.74 42.34
C SER A 58 24.35 -36.74 41.48
N THR A 59 24.80 -37.99 41.17
CA THR A 59 26.09 -38.72 41.35
C THR A 59 26.14 -39.96 40.41
N LYS A 60 27.35 -40.46 40.05
CA LYS A 60 27.79 -41.88 39.77
C LYS A 60 26.87 -42.81 38.94
N ASN A 61 27.31 -43.67 38.01
CA ASN A 61 28.62 -44.15 37.49
C ASN A 61 28.32 -44.79 36.07
N GLU A 62 29.12 -45.58 35.33
CA GLU A 62 30.39 -46.30 35.54
C GLU A 62 31.25 -46.31 34.23
N THR A 63 31.86 -47.43 33.82
CA THR A 63 32.87 -47.52 32.73
C THR A 63 32.76 -48.85 31.90
N PRO A 64 33.60 -49.14 30.88
CA PRO A 64 33.30 -48.98 29.45
C PRO A 64 33.10 -50.29 28.63
N SER A 65 32.66 -50.18 27.37
CA SER A 65 32.85 -51.21 26.34
C SER A 65 33.07 -50.62 24.93
N GLU A 66 34.24 -50.97 24.40
CA GLU A 66 34.95 -50.61 23.17
C GLU A 66 34.27 -50.91 21.80
N ILE A 67 34.85 -50.34 20.71
CA ILE A 67 34.69 -50.64 19.24
C ILE A 67 33.26 -50.55 18.62
N LYS A 68 33.00 -49.83 17.53
CA LYS A 68 33.84 -49.55 16.33
C LYS A 68 33.62 -48.17 15.69
N GLU A 69 34.63 -47.76 14.91
CA GLU A 69 34.48 -46.76 13.85
C GLU A 69 33.67 -47.32 12.68
N ASP A 70 32.80 -46.49 12.10
CA ASP A 70 32.51 -46.49 10.67
C ASP A 70 32.16 -45.05 10.27
N ALA A 71 32.88 -44.49 9.29
CA ALA A 71 32.77 -43.09 8.95
C ALA A 71 31.60 -42.83 7.99
N ASN A 72 30.59 -42.07 8.42
CA ASN A 72 29.60 -41.48 7.53
C ASN A 72 29.43 -40.00 7.83
N ASN A 73 29.63 -39.17 6.80
CA ASN A 73 29.68 -37.72 6.94
C ASN A 73 28.27 -37.11 6.84
N SER A 74 27.52 -37.16 7.94
CA SER A 74 26.32 -36.36 8.14
C SER A 74 26.62 -35.17 9.06
N THR A 75 27.34 -34.17 8.52
CA THR A 75 27.18 -32.80 9.02
C THR A 75 25.74 -32.41 8.72
N ASP A 76 24.89 -32.36 9.75
CA ASP A 76 23.58 -31.75 9.64
C ASP A 76 23.77 -30.29 9.25
N ASN A 77 23.60 -30.02 7.95
CA ASN A 77 23.33 -28.68 7.46
C ASN A 77 21.92 -28.34 7.91
N ASP A 78 21.79 -28.00 9.18
CA ASP A 78 20.63 -27.36 9.77
C ASP A 78 20.55 -25.94 9.20
N THR A 79 20.23 -25.86 7.90
CA THR A 79 19.98 -24.63 7.19
C THR A 79 18.73 -24.04 7.79
N VAL A 80 18.92 -23.20 8.80
CA VAL A 80 17.89 -22.30 9.34
C VAL A 80 17.24 -21.63 8.14
N ALA A 81 16.03 -22.09 7.80
CA ALA A 81 15.32 -21.62 6.62
C ALA A 81 15.10 -20.12 6.80
N ASP A 82 15.70 -19.31 5.93
CA ASP A 82 15.65 -17.85 6.07
C ASP A 82 14.17 -17.44 6.10
N PRO A 83 13.67 -16.84 7.21
CA PRO A 83 12.23 -16.78 7.45
C PRO A 83 11.50 -16.11 6.29
N GLU A 84 10.56 -16.88 5.75
CA GLU A 84 9.80 -16.66 4.52
C GLU A 84 9.56 -15.18 4.23
N LYS A 85 10.14 -14.69 3.12
CA LYS A 85 9.83 -13.37 2.60
C LYS A 85 8.37 -13.34 2.17
N ILE A 86 7.60 -12.40 2.71
CA ILE A 86 6.16 -12.26 2.41
C ILE A 86 5.86 -10.84 1.89
N ALA A 87 5.18 -10.76 0.76
CA ALA A 87 4.63 -9.54 0.21
C ALA A 87 3.09 -9.53 0.34
N TYR A 88 2.58 -8.47 0.94
CA TYR A 88 1.16 -8.13 1.03
C TYR A 88 0.90 -7.04 0.00
N LEU A 89 0.32 -7.41 -1.14
CA LEU A 89 -0.12 -6.44 -2.15
C LEU A 89 -1.39 -5.75 -1.65
N THR A 90 -1.39 -4.42 -1.61
CA THR A 90 -2.53 -3.64 -1.12
C THR A 90 -2.92 -2.54 -2.11
N PHE A 91 -4.23 -2.37 -2.29
CA PHE A 91 -4.81 -1.42 -3.23
C PHE A 91 -5.76 -0.48 -2.49
N ASP A 92 -5.51 0.83 -2.56
CA ASP A 92 -6.31 1.86 -1.91
C ASP A 92 -7.22 2.59 -2.92
N ASP A 93 -8.24 3.27 -2.39
CA ASP A 93 -9.27 4.04 -3.11
C ASP A 93 -10.22 3.23 -4.01
N GLY A 94 -10.20 1.90 -4.01
CA GLY A 94 -11.12 1.07 -4.79
C GLY A 94 -12.60 1.10 -4.35
N PRO A 95 -13.48 0.40 -5.08
CA PRO A 95 -13.28 -0.12 -6.43
C PRO A 95 -13.47 0.93 -7.53
N SER A 96 -12.97 0.66 -8.74
CA SER A 96 -13.27 1.40 -9.97
C SER A 96 -13.61 0.46 -11.12
N THR A 97 -14.48 0.90 -12.04
CA THR A 97 -14.94 0.10 -13.19
C THR A 97 -13.88 -0.09 -14.29
N GLU A 98 -12.72 0.55 -14.16
CA GLU A 98 -11.67 0.56 -15.20
C GLU A 98 -10.38 -0.13 -14.74
N VAL A 99 -9.98 0.04 -13.47
CA VAL A 99 -8.67 -0.45 -12.97
C VAL A 99 -8.81 -1.71 -12.13
N THR A 100 -9.81 -1.80 -11.24
CA THR A 100 -10.03 -2.99 -10.38
C THR A 100 -10.22 -4.28 -11.19
N PRO A 101 -11.01 -4.33 -12.29
CA PRO A 101 -11.16 -5.57 -13.07
C PRO A 101 -9.85 -6.09 -13.69
N GLU A 102 -8.98 -5.19 -14.17
CA GLU A 102 -7.68 -5.58 -14.74
C GLU A 102 -6.68 -5.99 -13.65
N ILE A 103 -6.72 -5.36 -12.47
CA ILE A 103 -5.96 -5.82 -11.29
C ILE A 103 -6.42 -7.22 -10.85
N LEU A 104 -7.73 -7.44 -10.72
CA LEU A 104 -8.30 -8.75 -10.34
C LEU A 104 -7.92 -9.85 -11.33
N LYS A 105 -7.91 -9.53 -12.63
CA LYS A 105 -7.47 -10.43 -13.69
C LYS A 105 -5.98 -10.78 -13.56
N VAL A 106 -5.09 -9.80 -13.40
CA VAL A 106 -3.65 -10.06 -13.21
C VAL A 106 -3.39 -10.85 -11.92
N LEU A 107 -4.11 -10.57 -10.84
CA LEU A 107 -4.02 -11.32 -9.59
C LEU A 107 -4.43 -12.79 -9.77
N ASP A 108 -5.45 -13.08 -10.59
CA ASP A 108 -5.86 -14.45 -10.91
C ASP A 108 -4.87 -15.16 -11.85
N GLU A 109 -4.39 -14.48 -12.91
CA GLU A 109 -3.37 -14.98 -13.84
C GLU A 109 -2.08 -15.44 -13.13
N TYR A 110 -1.69 -14.75 -12.04
CA TYR A 110 -0.53 -15.10 -11.21
C TYR A 110 -0.87 -15.93 -9.95
N ASN A 111 -2.15 -16.26 -9.72
CA ASN A 111 -2.66 -16.90 -8.51
C ASN A 111 -2.21 -16.20 -7.20
N VAL A 112 -2.23 -14.86 -7.20
CA VAL A 112 -1.88 -13.99 -6.07
C VAL A 112 -3.16 -13.48 -5.41
N LYS A 113 -3.17 -13.36 -4.08
CA LYS A 113 -4.28 -12.77 -3.32
C LYS A 113 -3.83 -11.52 -2.58
N ALA A 114 -4.59 -10.43 -2.74
CA ALA A 114 -4.28 -9.09 -2.26
C ALA A 114 -5.24 -8.63 -1.13
N THR A 115 -5.09 -7.39 -0.68
CA THR A 115 -6.04 -6.72 0.23
C THR A 115 -6.45 -5.36 -0.34
N PHE A 116 -7.75 -5.18 -0.56
CA PHE A 116 -8.34 -3.96 -1.11
C PHE A 116 -8.88 -3.09 0.03
N PHE A 117 -8.37 -1.87 0.17
CA PHE A 117 -8.84 -0.86 1.09
C PHE A 117 -9.82 0.05 0.33
N VAL A 118 -11.09 -0.34 0.35
CA VAL A 118 -12.13 0.28 -0.48
C VAL A 118 -12.82 1.44 0.24
N LEU A 119 -13.27 2.42 -0.54
CA LEU A 119 -14.08 3.53 -0.05
C LEU A 119 -15.55 3.12 0.01
N GLY A 120 -16.21 3.31 1.15
CA GLY A 120 -17.63 2.99 1.32
C GLY A 120 -18.55 3.64 0.27
N LEU A 121 -18.24 4.86 -0.18
CA LEU A 121 -18.97 5.55 -1.26
C LEU A 121 -18.82 4.89 -2.63
N LYS A 122 -17.71 4.18 -2.87
CA LYS A 122 -17.48 3.42 -4.12
C LYS A 122 -18.05 2.00 -3.99
N ALA A 123 -17.95 1.37 -2.81
CA ALA A 123 -18.60 0.10 -2.50
C ALA A 123 -20.13 0.17 -2.66
N GLU A 124 -20.77 1.23 -2.14
CA GLU A 124 -22.22 1.49 -2.30
C GLU A 124 -22.63 1.66 -3.77
N ARG A 125 -21.71 2.13 -4.63
CA ARG A 125 -21.94 2.41 -6.04
C ARG A 125 -21.64 1.23 -6.97
N PHE A 126 -20.68 0.38 -6.61
CA PHE A 126 -20.20 -0.76 -7.40
C PHE A 126 -20.13 -2.05 -6.54
N PRO A 127 -21.23 -2.45 -5.87
CA PRO A 127 -21.21 -3.58 -4.94
C PRO A 127 -20.85 -4.91 -5.62
N GLU A 128 -21.07 -5.02 -6.94
CA GLU A 128 -20.65 -6.17 -7.74
C GLU A 128 -19.13 -6.35 -7.81
N LEU A 129 -18.34 -5.26 -7.80
CA LEU A 129 -16.87 -5.33 -7.80
C LEU A 129 -16.34 -5.74 -6.43
N VAL A 130 -16.89 -5.16 -5.35
CA VAL A 130 -16.57 -5.55 -3.97
C VAL A 130 -16.89 -7.02 -3.70
N LEU A 131 -18.02 -7.51 -4.21
CA LEU A 131 -18.38 -8.92 -4.09
C LEU A 131 -17.50 -9.82 -4.99
N GLN A 132 -17.00 -9.32 -6.12
CA GLN A 132 -16.02 -10.03 -6.96
C GLN A 132 -14.64 -10.11 -6.27
N GLU A 133 -14.14 -9.04 -5.66
CA GLU A 133 -12.91 -9.03 -4.85
C GLU A 133 -12.96 -10.12 -3.77
N HIS A 134 -14.05 -10.14 -2.99
CA HIS A 134 -14.28 -11.12 -1.94
C HIS A 134 -14.37 -12.55 -2.49
N ASN A 135 -15.19 -12.80 -3.51
CA ASN A 135 -15.38 -14.14 -4.11
C ASN A 135 -14.10 -14.67 -4.76
N ASN A 136 -13.21 -13.80 -5.25
CA ASN A 136 -11.90 -14.17 -5.78
C ASN A 136 -10.89 -14.56 -4.68
N GLY A 137 -11.27 -14.50 -3.39
CA GLY A 137 -10.43 -14.85 -2.26
C GLY A 137 -9.46 -13.73 -1.84
N HIS A 138 -9.82 -12.46 -2.11
CA HIS A 138 -9.10 -11.31 -1.58
C HIS A 138 -9.75 -10.81 -0.29
N ILE A 139 -9.00 -10.07 0.52
CA ILE A 139 -9.56 -9.38 1.69
C ILE A 139 -10.04 -8.01 1.23
N VAL A 140 -11.30 -7.71 1.51
CA VAL A 140 -11.84 -6.34 1.41
C VAL A 140 -11.78 -5.74 2.81
N ALA A 141 -11.21 -4.56 2.92
CA ALA A 141 -10.98 -3.81 4.15
C ALA A 141 -11.39 -2.33 3.95
N ASN A 142 -11.51 -1.59 5.04
CA ASN A 142 -12.20 -0.30 5.07
C ASN A 142 -11.20 0.88 4.95
N HIS A 143 -11.44 1.79 3.99
CA HIS A 143 -10.62 3.00 3.78
C HIS A 143 -11.36 4.30 4.13
N THR A 144 -12.29 4.25 5.09
CA THR A 144 -13.35 5.25 5.32
C THR A 144 -14.43 5.22 4.24
N TYR A 145 -15.48 6.03 4.39
CA TYR A 145 -16.57 6.10 3.42
C TYR A 145 -16.24 7.10 2.30
N GLY A 146 -15.74 8.29 2.63
CA GLY A 146 -15.62 9.41 1.69
C GLY A 146 -14.21 9.87 1.30
N HIS A 147 -13.16 9.54 2.06
CA HIS A 147 -11.83 10.17 1.94
C HIS A 147 -11.86 11.72 2.02
N ASP A 148 -12.88 12.30 2.67
CA ASP A 148 -12.97 13.76 2.92
C ASP A 148 -12.05 14.13 4.08
N GLU A 149 -10.85 14.61 3.78
CA GLU A 149 -9.81 14.89 4.76
C GLU A 149 -10.19 16.00 5.76
N GLU A 150 -10.94 17.01 5.30
CA GLU A 150 -11.41 18.11 6.16
C GLU A 150 -12.45 17.60 7.15
N TYR A 151 -13.38 16.75 6.70
CA TYR A 151 -14.35 16.09 7.59
C TYR A 151 -13.69 15.10 8.56
N LEU A 152 -12.89 14.18 8.03
CA LEU A 152 -12.26 13.06 8.74
C LEU A 152 -11.31 13.54 9.84
N TYR A 153 -10.46 14.53 9.55
CA TYR A 153 -9.41 14.96 10.48
C TYR A 153 -9.78 16.16 11.36
N ALA A 154 -10.98 16.74 11.18
CA ALA A 154 -11.52 17.75 12.10
C ALA A 154 -11.68 17.24 13.56
N ASN A 155 -12.08 15.98 13.75
CA ASN A 155 -12.16 15.33 15.08
C ASN A 155 -12.26 13.79 14.95
N PRO A 156 -11.94 13.02 16.02
CA PRO A 156 -12.02 11.56 15.99
C PRO A 156 -13.44 10.99 15.80
N ASP A 157 -14.49 11.66 16.29
CA ASP A 157 -15.87 11.17 16.14
C ASP A 157 -16.34 11.18 14.68
N ASN A 158 -15.89 12.14 13.87
CA ASN A 158 -16.14 12.16 12.43
C ASN A 158 -15.47 10.96 11.74
N PHE A 159 -14.22 10.68 12.09
CA PHE A 159 -13.47 9.53 11.58
C PHE A 159 -14.18 8.21 11.88
N MET A 160 -14.64 8.02 13.12
CA MET A 160 -15.37 6.81 13.51
C MET A 160 -16.75 6.70 12.83
N LYS A 161 -17.46 7.81 12.59
CA LYS A 161 -18.71 7.80 11.81
C LYS A 161 -18.47 7.34 10.37
N ASP A 162 -17.40 7.80 9.75
CA ASP A 162 -17.07 7.47 8.36
C ASP A 162 -16.58 6.02 8.22
N ILE A 163 -15.79 5.51 9.19
CA ILE A 163 -15.46 4.09 9.32
C ILE A 163 -16.73 3.24 9.46
N HIS A 164 -17.61 3.58 10.41
CA HIS A 164 -18.83 2.80 10.66
C HIS A 164 -19.75 2.80 9.43
N LYS A 165 -19.91 3.94 8.76
CA LYS A 165 -20.71 4.01 7.52
C LYS A 165 -20.13 3.13 6.41
N ALA A 166 -18.81 3.10 6.23
CA ALA A 166 -18.18 2.19 5.28
C ALA A 166 -18.30 0.72 5.69
N GLU A 167 -18.16 0.40 6.99
CA GLU A 167 -18.33 -0.96 7.48
C GLU A 167 -19.77 -1.47 7.28
N ASP A 168 -20.78 -0.65 7.52
CA ASP A 168 -22.18 -1.04 7.34
C ASP A 168 -22.50 -1.32 5.86
N VAL A 169 -21.98 -0.51 4.92
CA VAL A 169 -22.04 -0.81 3.49
C VAL A 169 -21.35 -2.14 3.15
N LEU A 170 -20.18 -2.42 3.73
CA LEU A 170 -19.46 -3.67 3.48
C LEU A 170 -20.18 -4.90 4.05
N LYS A 171 -20.90 -4.78 5.18
CA LYS A 171 -21.78 -5.83 5.73
C LYS A 171 -23.01 -6.11 4.85
N GLU A 172 -23.53 -5.10 4.16
CA GLU A 172 -24.66 -5.28 3.23
C GLU A 172 -24.24 -6.01 1.94
N ILE A 173 -22.97 -5.86 1.53
CA ILE A 173 -22.44 -6.46 0.29
C ILE A 173 -21.82 -7.84 0.52
N ILE A 174 -21.01 -8.01 1.58
CA ILE A 174 -20.20 -9.21 1.83
C ILE A 174 -20.84 -10.07 2.92
N PRO A 175 -21.34 -11.29 2.60
CA PRO A 175 -21.96 -12.16 3.58
C PRO A 175 -21.00 -12.56 4.72
N GLY A 176 -21.32 -12.15 5.94
CA GLY A 176 -20.49 -12.45 7.12
C GLY A 176 -19.24 -11.58 7.28
N TYR A 177 -19.24 -10.37 6.70
CA TYR A 177 -18.16 -9.39 6.91
C TYR A 177 -17.94 -9.09 8.41
N ASP A 178 -16.73 -9.37 8.90
CA ASP A 178 -16.26 -9.01 10.26
C ASP A 178 -14.79 -8.55 10.24
N TYR A 179 -14.32 -8.01 9.10
CA TYR A 179 -12.94 -7.55 8.97
C TYR A 179 -12.74 -6.21 9.69
N LYS A 180 -12.30 -6.30 10.95
CA LYS A 180 -11.84 -5.18 11.78
C LYS A 180 -10.46 -4.66 11.36
N LEU A 181 -10.25 -4.46 10.06
CA LEU A 181 -9.04 -3.89 9.47
C LEU A 181 -9.38 -2.64 8.68
N ILE A 182 -8.65 -1.56 8.94
CA ILE A 182 -8.75 -0.30 8.21
C ILE A 182 -7.39 0.16 7.69
N ARG A 183 -7.40 1.07 6.72
CA ARG A 183 -6.24 1.94 6.43
C ARG A 183 -6.69 3.39 6.48
N PHE A 184 -5.85 4.25 7.07
CA PHE A 184 -6.13 5.67 7.17
C PHE A 184 -5.84 6.36 5.81
N PRO A 185 -6.74 7.20 5.30
CA PRO A 185 -6.44 8.19 4.26
C PRO A 185 -5.14 8.97 4.55
N GLN A 186 -4.17 8.95 3.63
CA GLN A 186 -2.78 9.44 3.83
C GLN A 186 -2.00 8.83 5.03
N GLY A 187 -2.30 7.59 5.43
CA GLY A 187 -1.58 6.88 6.50
C GLY A 187 -1.86 7.39 7.92
N ALA A 188 -1.65 6.51 8.90
CA ALA A 188 -2.04 6.69 10.29
C ALA A 188 -1.01 7.47 11.12
N PHE A 189 0.30 7.30 10.89
CA PHE A 189 1.34 7.67 11.87
C PHE A 189 1.64 9.18 12.05
N GLN A 190 0.96 10.08 11.35
CA GLN A 190 1.11 11.53 11.59
C GLN A 190 0.76 11.91 13.05
N LYS A 191 1.50 12.85 13.66
CA LYS A 191 1.28 13.25 15.07
C LYS A 191 -0.11 13.84 15.33
N SER A 192 -0.68 14.53 14.34
CA SER A 192 -2.05 15.05 14.32
C SER A 192 -3.11 13.96 14.52
N LYS A 193 -2.91 12.78 13.91
CA LYS A 193 -3.86 11.65 13.92
C LYS A 193 -3.78 10.78 15.18
N ALA A 194 -3.17 11.26 16.27
CA ALA A 194 -2.96 10.47 17.48
C ALA A 194 -4.27 10.05 18.17
N ALA A 195 -5.18 11.01 18.40
CA ALA A 195 -6.49 10.73 19.00
C ALA A 195 -7.37 9.86 18.07
N HIS A 196 -7.22 9.98 16.75
CA HIS A 196 -7.86 9.11 15.77
C HIS A 196 -7.41 7.65 15.89
N ARG A 197 -6.09 7.39 16.02
CA ARG A 197 -5.59 6.03 16.27
C ARG A 197 -6.10 5.46 17.60
N GLU A 198 -6.20 6.29 18.63
CA GLU A 198 -6.71 5.90 19.95
C GLU A 198 -8.16 5.39 19.89
N VAL A 199 -9.09 6.16 19.30
CA VAL A 199 -10.50 5.73 19.18
C VAL A 199 -10.70 4.52 18.26
N VAL A 200 -9.91 4.42 17.19
CA VAL A 200 -9.91 3.26 16.28
C VAL A 200 -9.51 1.98 17.03
N SER A 201 -8.43 2.06 17.80
CA SER A 201 -7.92 0.96 18.62
C SER A 201 -8.92 0.58 19.72
N ALA A 202 -9.50 1.58 20.39
CA ALA A 202 -10.50 1.39 21.46
C ALA A 202 -11.83 0.80 20.94
N ALA A 203 -12.17 1.02 19.67
CA ALA A 203 -13.30 0.41 18.98
C ALA A 203 -12.98 -0.99 18.40
N GLY A 204 -11.78 -1.53 18.63
CA GLY A 204 -11.37 -2.87 18.23
C GLY A 204 -10.91 -3.00 16.78
N TYR A 205 -10.62 -1.89 16.09
CA TYR A 205 -10.07 -1.93 14.73
C TYR A 205 -8.54 -1.97 14.74
N HIS A 206 -7.99 -2.90 13.97
CA HIS A 206 -6.61 -2.88 13.53
C HIS A 206 -6.45 -1.88 12.39
N TYR A 207 -5.31 -1.20 12.31
CA TYR A 207 -4.98 -0.32 11.19
C TYR A 207 -3.56 -0.59 10.68
N VAL A 208 -3.35 -0.37 9.38
CA VAL A 208 -2.08 -0.69 8.73
C VAL A 208 -1.73 0.30 7.62
N ASP A 209 -0.53 0.89 7.74
CA ASP A 209 0.06 1.73 6.69
C ASP A 209 0.82 0.82 5.69
N TRP A 210 2.03 1.20 5.27
CA TRP A 210 2.84 0.48 4.27
C TRP A 210 4.34 0.69 4.54
N ASN A 211 5.19 -0.14 3.94
CA ASN A 211 6.66 -0.01 3.98
C ASN A 211 7.34 -0.20 2.61
N CYS A 212 6.55 -0.25 1.53
CA CYS A 212 6.97 -0.22 0.14
C CYS A 212 5.90 0.54 -0.65
N ILE A 213 6.30 1.32 -1.66
CA ILE A 213 5.40 2.15 -2.47
C ILE A 213 5.71 1.97 -3.96
N ASN A 214 4.67 1.93 -4.78
CA ASN A 214 4.81 1.89 -6.25
C ASN A 214 4.90 3.30 -6.89
N GLY A 215 4.73 4.37 -6.11
CA GLY A 215 4.79 5.75 -6.57
C GLY A 215 3.60 6.23 -7.39
N ASP A 216 2.56 5.42 -7.61
CA ASP A 216 1.44 5.79 -8.48
C ASP A 216 0.66 7.02 -8.00
N TYR A 217 0.71 7.36 -6.72
CA TYR A 217 0.14 8.58 -6.14
C TYR A 217 0.80 9.88 -6.64
N LEU A 218 2.02 9.82 -7.22
CA LEU A 218 2.77 10.99 -7.68
C LEU A 218 2.15 11.69 -8.90
N ALA A 219 1.27 11.01 -9.64
CA ALA A 219 0.58 11.54 -10.81
C ALA A 219 -0.79 10.86 -11.01
N ASN A 220 -1.60 11.36 -11.95
CA ASN A 220 -2.79 10.62 -12.39
C ASN A 220 -2.42 9.35 -13.19
N THR A 221 -1.28 9.39 -13.88
CA THR A 221 -0.74 8.31 -14.70
C THR A 221 0.78 8.37 -14.58
N LEU A 222 1.43 7.24 -14.27
CA LEU A 222 2.88 7.14 -14.11
C LEU A 222 3.38 5.99 -15.01
N GLU A 223 4.46 6.22 -15.77
CA GLU A 223 4.99 5.20 -16.69
C GLU A 223 5.32 3.90 -15.94
N THR A 224 4.94 2.74 -16.51
CA THR A 224 4.99 1.43 -15.85
C THR A 224 6.40 1.06 -15.36
N ASP A 225 7.43 1.40 -16.13
CA ASP A 225 8.83 1.24 -15.74
C ASP A 225 9.15 2.00 -14.43
N LYS A 226 8.64 3.23 -14.27
CA LYS A 226 8.85 4.04 -13.06
C LYS A 226 8.10 3.49 -11.84
N ILE A 227 6.95 2.86 -12.06
CA ILE A 227 6.22 2.14 -11.00
C ILE A 227 7.08 0.97 -10.49
N LEU A 228 7.71 0.23 -11.39
CA LEU A 228 8.62 -0.87 -11.05
C LEU A 228 9.95 -0.38 -10.44
N GLU A 229 10.50 0.74 -10.91
CA GLU A 229 11.66 1.41 -10.30
C GLU A 229 11.35 1.82 -8.86
N GLN A 230 10.18 2.41 -8.58
CA GLN A 230 9.84 2.85 -7.22
C GLN A 230 9.67 1.68 -6.24
N ILE A 231 9.15 0.54 -6.70
CA ILE A 231 9.16 -0.72 -5.93
C ILE A 231 10.60 -1.16 -5.62
N LYS A 232 11.49 -1.16 -6.63
CA LYS A 232 12.91 -1.54 -6.49
C LYS A 232 13.70 -0.60 -5.57
N GLU A 233 13.35 0.67 -5.52
CA GLU A 233 13.92 1.64 -4.57
C GLU A 233 13.41 1.44 -3.13
N THR A 234 12.14 1.05 -2.96
CA THR A 234 11.47 1.13 -1.63
C THR A 234 11.24 -0.21 -0.93
N TYR A 235 11.34 -1.35 -1.61
CA TYR A 235 11.21 -2.66 -0.96
C TYR A 235 12.29 -2.90 0.11
N ASN A 236 13.50 -2.35 -0.07
CA ASN A 236 14.62 -2.42 0.88
C ASN A 236 14.98 -3.85 1.36
N ASN A 237 14.65 -4.89 0.57
CA ASN A 237 14.81 -6.30 0.92
C ASN A 237 14.22 -6.70 2.29
N GLN A 238 13.13 -6.04 2.71
CA GLN A 238 12.46 -6.28 3.99
C GLN A 238 11.74 -7.63 3.98
N LYS A 239 11.84 -8.43 5.06
CA LYS A 239 11.23 -9.77 5.13
C LYS A 239 9.70 -9.78 5.08
N LYS A 240 9.06 -8.65 5.39
CA LYS A 240 7.64 -8.40 5.17
C LYS A 240 7.47 -7.09 4.41
N LEU A 241 6.84 -7.13 3.24
CA LEU A 241 6.49 -5.95 2.45
C LEU A 241 4.98 -5.75 2.50
N ILE A 242 4.54 -4.55 2.82
CA ILE A 242 3.17 -4.09 2.64
C ILE A 242 3.26 -3.00 1.58
N VAL A 243 2.81 -3.34 0.37
CA VAL A 243 3.02 -2.56 -0.84
C VAL A 243 1.78 -1.69 -1.09
N LEU A 244 1.91 -0.37 -0.95
CA LEU A 244 0.85 0.57 -1.32
C LEU A 244 0.83 0.77 -2.84
N MET A 245 -0.38 0.64 -3.39
CA MET A 245 -0.80 0.88 -4.77
C MET A 245 -2.26 1.38 -4.73
N HIS A 246 -2.82 1.89 -5.82
CA HIS A 246 -4.22 2.34 -5.88
C HIS A 246 -4.96 1.72 -7.07
N ASP A 247 -6.19 1.25 -6.87
CA ASP A 247 -7.08 0.69 -7.92
C ASP A 247 -8.22 1.65 -8.33
N ALA A 248 -8.11 2.93 -7.97
CA ALA A 248 -9.00 3.98 -8.45
C ALA A 248 -8.70 4.42 -9.89
N THR A 249 -9.72 4.77 -10.68
CA THR A 249 -9.57 5.59 -11.89
C THR A 249 -8.83 6.90 -11.56
N PRO A 250 -7.80 7.32 -12.34
CA PRO A 250 -7.35 6.79 -13.62
C PRO A 250 -6.02 6.01 -13.56
N LYS A 251 -5.77 5.23 -12.48
CA LYS A 251 -4.51 4.51 -12.22
C LYS A 251 -4.30 3.26 -13.09
N THR A 252 -4.65 3.29 -14.38
CA THR A 252 -4.54 2.13 -15.29
C THR A 252 -3.12 1.56 -15.32
N THR A 253 -2.11 2.44 -15.28
CA THR A 253 -0.70 2.07 -15.24
C THR A 253 -0.31 1.22 -14.03
N THR A 254 -1.06 1.28 -12.93
CA THR A 254 -0.87 0.38 -11.77
C THR A 254 -1.25 -1.05 -12.12
N ALA A 255 -2.34 -1.26 -12.87
CA ALA A 255 -2.72 -2.57 -13.40
C ALA A 255 -1.72 -3.04 -14.48
N GLU A 256 -1.30 -2.14 -15.38
CA GLU A 256 -0.35 -2.44 -16.46
C GLU A 256 1.05 -2.83 -15.94
N ALA A 257 1.49 -2.25 -14.82
CA ALA A 257 2.79 -2.56 -14.18
C ALA A 257 2.73 -3.78 -13.25
N LEU A 258 1.55 -4.16 -12.75
CA LEU A 258 1.37 -5.20 -11.73
C LEU A 258 2.02 -6.55 -12.09
N PRO A 259 1.97 -7.07 -13.34
CA PRO A 259 2.67 -8.30 -13.72
C PRO A 259 4.17 -8.23 -13.41
N ALA A 260 4.86 -7.17 -13.85
CA ALA A 260 6.30 -7.01 -13.66
C ALA A 260 6.69 -6.75 -12.19
N VAL A 261 5.78 -6.17 -11.39
CA VAL A 261 5.95 -6.04 -9.93
C VAL A 261 5.85 -7.41 -9.26
N ILE A 262 4.89 -8.27 -9.66
CA ILE A 262 4.76 -9.63 -9.14
C ILE A 262 5.98 -10.47 -9.55
N GLU A 263 6.38 -10.47 -10.83
CA GLU A 263 7.56 -11.18 -11.33
C GLU A 263 8.85 -10.77 -10.58
N PHE A 264 9.08 -9.47 -10.37
CA PHE A 264 10.23 -8.98 -9.62
C PHE A 264 10.24 -9.48 -8.18
N LEU A 265 9.11 -9.40 -7.47
CA LEU A 265 9.02 -9.87 -6.09
C LEU A 265 9.18 -11.40 -6.00
N GLN A 266 8.69 -12.17 -6.97
CA GLN A 266 8.96 -13.62 -7.04
C GLN A 266 10.45 -13.92 -7.27
N GLN A 267 11.13 -13.14 -8.13
CA GLN A 267 12.58 -13.28 -8.37
C GLN A 267 13.42 -12.94 -7.13
N GLU A 268 12.99 -11.95 -6.34
CA GLU A 268 13.55 -11.64 -5.02
C GLU A 268 13.15 -12.65 -3.92
N GLY A 269 12.37 -13.69 -4.25
CA GLY A 269 12.02 -14.79 -3.34
C GLY A 269 10.83 -14.53 -2.42
N TYR A 270 9.97 -13.56 -2.73
CA TYR A 270 8.76 -13.29 -1.96
C TYR A 270 7.61 -14.25 -2.31
N THR A 271 6.93 -14.73 -1.27
CA THR A 271 5.58 -15.32 -1.35
C THR A 271 4.53 -14.23 -1.17
N PHE A 272 3.30 -14.44 -1.64
CA PHE A 272 2.20 -13.47 -1.46
C PHE A 272 1.15 -13.97 -0.49
N LYS A 273 0.68 -13.08 0.39
CA LYS A 273 -0.38 -13.36 1.37
C LYS A 273 -1.29 -12.13 1.53
N THR A 274 -2.52 -12.34 1.97
CA THR A 274 -3.43 -11.26 2.35
C THR A 274 -3.14 -10.78 3.77
N LEU A 275 -3.65 -9.60 4.14
CA LEU A 275 -3.48 -9.06 5.50
C LEU A 275 -4.37 -9.72 6.57
N GLU A 276 -5.09 -10.81 6.24
CA GLU A 276 -5.94 -11.59 7.16
C GLU A 276 -5.21 -12.01 8.45
N ALA A 277 -3.90 -12.26 8.36
CA ALA A 277 -3.03 -12.57 9.50
C ALA A 277 -2.84 -11.41 10.50
N LEU A 278 -3.44 -10.24 10.25
CA LEU A 278 -3.50 -9.07 11.14
C LEU A 278 -4.93 -8.73 11.58
N THR A 279 -5.93 -9.58 11.29
CA THR A 279 -7.36 -9.30 11.53
C THR A 279 -8.05 -10.32 12.44
N LYS A 280 -7.28 -11.08 13.22
CA LYS A 280 -7.72 -12.20 14.06
C LYS A 280 -6.84 -12.32 15.31
#